data_AF-A0A0T6XJS4-F1
#
_entry.id   AF-A0A0T6XJS4-F1
#
_cell.length_a   1.000
_cell.length_b   1.000
_cell.length_c   1.000
_cell.angle_alpha   90.00
_cell.angle_beta   90.00
_cell.angle_gamma   90.00
#
_symmetry.space_group_name_H-M   'P 1'
#
loop_
_entity.id
_entity.type
_entity.pdbx_description
1 polymer ?
#
loop_
_entity_poly.entity_id
_entity_poly.type
_entity_poly.pdbx_seq_one_letter_code
_entity_poly.pdbx_strand_id
1 'polypeptide(L)' 'MLRQFERLSAIREVLQGRLELHEARDCFGFDDVEDGTANELRDRIAELSDEISTLRSRCDRYESFGRQ' A
#
# COMPACT_ATOMS: atom_id res chain seq x y z
N MET A 1 -9.58 1.91 -15.23
CA MET A 1 -9.78 2.10 -13.78
C MET A 1 -9.52 0.80 -13.02
N LEU A 2 -10.28 -0.28 -13.26
CA LEU A 2 -10.07 -1.59 -12.57
C LEU A 2 -8.63 -2.10 -12.63
N ARG A 3 -8.02 -2.16 -13.83
CA ARG A 3 -6.64 -2.63 -14.02
C ARG A 3 -5.59 -1.85 -13.23
N GLN A 4 -5.79 -0.54 -13.05
CA GLN A 4 -4.87 0.30 -12.27
C GLN A 4 -5.07 0.04 -10.77
N PHE A 5 -6.32 -0.07 -10.32
CA PHE A 5 -6.65 -0.43 -8.94
C PHE A 5 -6.07 -1.80 -8.55
N GLU A 6 -6.25 -2.82 -9.39
CA GLU A 6 -5.69 -4.16 -9.17
C GLU A 6 -4.16 -4.12 -9.11
N ARG A 7 -3.51 -3.39 -10.04
CA ARG A 7 -2.06 -3.24 -10.06
C ARG A 7 -1.55 -2.59 -8.77
N LEU A 8 -2.15 -1.48 -8.33
CA LEU A 8 -1.70 -0.77 -7.13
C LEU A 8 -1.96 -1.59 -5.87
N SER A 9 -3.08 -2.32 -5.81
CA SER A 9 -3.40 -3.23 -4.71
C SER A 9 -2.37 -4.34 -4.58
N ALA A 10 -2.02 -4.98 -5.69
CA ALA A 10 -0.99 -6.02 -5.71
C ALA A 10 0.39 -5.49 -5.27
N ILE A 11 0.76 -4.27 -5.71
CA ILE A 11 2.03 -3.64 -5.28
C ILE A 11 1.99 -3.36 -3.77
N ARG A 12 0.88 -2.83 -3.25
CA ARG A 12 0.70 -2.57 -1.82
C ARG A 12 0.85 -3.85 -1.00
N GLU A 13 0.19 -4.94 -1.40
CA GLU A 13 0.30 -6.24 -0.70
C GLU A 13 1.74 -6.76 -0.67
N VAL A 14 2.48 -6.65 -1.77
CA VAL A 14 3.90 -7.05 -1.81
C VAL A 14 4.74 -6.20 -0.84
N LEU A 15 4.51 -4.89 -0.78
CA LEU A 15 5.23 -4.01 0.15
C LEU A 15 4.87 -4.30 1.61
N GLN A 16 3.61 -4.60 1.90
CA GLN A 16 3.17 -5.02 3.22
C GLN A 16 3.88 -6.31 3.66
N GLY A 17 3.92 -7.33 2.80
CA GLY A 17 4.65 -8.56 3.10
C GLY A 17 6.15 -8.34 3.35
N ARG A 18 6.77 -7.39 2.65
CA ARG A 18 8.16 -6.99 2.89
C ARG A 18 8.35 -6.30 4.24
N LEU A 19 7.42 -5.43 4.63
CA LEU A 19 7.44 -4.75 5.93
C LEU A 19 7.28 -5.77 7.07
N GLU A 20 6.32 -6.68 6.95
CA GLU A 20 6.07 -7.73 7.95
C GLU A 20 7.31 -8.63 8.15
N LEU A 21 7.97 -9.02 7.05
CA LEU A 21 9.22 -9.76 7.11
C LEU A 21 10.35 -8.97 7.77
N HIS A 22 10.43 -7.66 7.52
CA HIS A 22 11.42 -6.79 8.14
C HIS A 22 11.16 -6.65 9.65
N GLU A 23 9.93 -6.35 10.06
CA GLU A 23 9.52 -6.23 11.46
C GLU A 23 9.69 -7.56 12.23
N ALA A 24 9.43 -8.69 11.58
CA ALA A 24 9.64 -10.01 12.18
C ALA A 24 11.12 -10.36 12.37
N ARG A 25 12.03 -9.81 11.54
CA ARG A 25 13.49 -9.97 11.72
C ARG A 25 14.00 -9.15 12.91
N ASP A 26 13.49 -7.93 13.06
CA ASP A 26 13.83 -7.01 14.15
C ASP A 26 13.46 -7.59 15.54
N CYS A 27 12.38 -8.37 15.61
CA CYS A 27 11.90 -9.02 16.84
C CYS A 27 12.92 -9.95 17.54
N PHE A 28 13.99 -10.36 16.87
CA PHE A 28 15.04 -11.22 17.46
C PHE A 28 16.27 -10.47 17.97
N GLY A 29 16.27 -9.13 17.92
CA GLY A 29 17.31 -8.31 18.54
C GLY A 29 18.70 -8.51 17.92
N PHE A 30 18.75 -8.89 16.64
CA PHE A 30 19.94 -8.57 15.86
C PHE A 30 20.00 -7.04 15.79
N ASP A 31 21.20 -6.49 16.02
CA ASP A 31 21.53 -5.07 15.96
C ASP A 31 21.31 -4.55 14.51
N ASP A 32 20.05 -4.54 14.08
CA ASP A 32 19.62 -3.99 12.80
C ASP A 32 19.64 -2.49 13.00
N VAL A 33 20.67 -1.86 12.43
CA VAL A 33 20.70 -0.43 12.21
C VAL A 33 19.36 -0.07 11.58
N GLU A 34 18.58 0.77 12.26
CA GLU A 34 17.37 1.38 11.72
C GLU A 34 17.77 2.21 10.48
N ASP A 35 17.91 1.55 9.32
CA ASP A 35 18.48 2.14 8.11
C ASP A 35 17.46 2.99 7.33
N GLY A 36 16.24 3.08 7.86
CA GLY A 36 15.10 3.77 7.26
C GLY A 36 14.19 2.87 6.43
N THR A 37 14.55 1.61 6.13
CA THR A 37 13.79 0.71 5.25
C THR A 37 12.36 0.52 5.71
N ALA A 38 12.12 0.27 7.00
CA ALA A 38 10.76 0.12 7.52
C ALA A 38 9.93 1.40 7.37
N ASN A 39 10.57 2.57 7.55
CA ASN A 39 9.90 3.86 7.41
C ASN A 39 9.55 4.15 5.94
N GLU A 40 10.48 3.91 5.02
CA GLU A 40 10.24 4.04 3.57
C GLU A 40 9.14 3.09 3.08
N LEU A 41 9.12 1.85 3.58
CA LEU A 41 8.05 0.88 3.27
C LEU A 41 6.70 1.38 3.77
N ARG A 42 6.62 1.88 5.00
CA ARG A 42 5.39 2.45 5.59
C ARG A 42 4.90 3.66 4.79
N ASP A 43 5.79 4.60 4.47
CA ASP A 43 5.47 5.79 3.69
C ASP A 43 4.94 5.41 2.30
N ARG A 44 5.59 4.45 1.64
CA ARG A 44 5.15 3.98 0.32
C ARG A 44 3.81 3.26 0.38
N ILE A 45 3.56 2.45 1.40
CA ILE A 45 2.28 1.78 1.63
C ILE A 45 1.17 2.81 1.87
N ALA A 46 1.46 3.87 2.63
CA ALA A 46 0.51 4.94 2.90
C ALA A 46 0.13 5.70 1.62
N GLU A 47 1.12 6.09 0.80
CA GLU A 47 0.90 6.75 -0.49
C GLU A 47 0.01 5.91 -1.42
N LEU A 48 0.33 4.61 -1.56
CA LEU A 48 -0.46 3.70 -2.39
C LEU A 48 -1.88 3.52 -1.85
N SER A 49 -2.05 3.49 -0.53
CA SER A 49 -3.37 3.37 0.10
C SER A 49 -4.25 4.59 -0.18
N ASP A 50 -3.66 5.78 -0.19
CA ASP A 50 -4.36 7.02 -0.56
C ASP A 50 -4.74 7.02 -2.05
N GLU A 51 -3.81 6.65 -2.94
CA GLU A 51 -4.07 6.58 -4.38
C GLU A 51 -5.18 5.56 -4.71
N ILE A 52 -5.15 4.39 -4.08
CA ILE A 52 -6.18 3.35 -4.19
C ILE A 52 -7.55 3.90 -3.71
N SER A 53 -7.58 4.61 -2.58
CA SER A 53 -8.81 5.20 -2.03
C SER A 53 -9.38 6.29 -2.94
N THR A 54 -8.50 7.11 -3.53
CA THR A 54 -8.88 8.13 -4.52
C THR A 54 -9.41 7.49 -5.80
N LEU A 55 -8.78 6.41 -6.30
CA LEU A 55 -9.25 5.68 -7.46
C LEU A 55 -10.61 5.02 -7.23
N ARG A 56 -10.84 4.42 -6.05
CA ARG A 56 -12.14 3.86 -5.66
C ARG A 56 -13.21 4.94 -5.64
N SER A 57 -12.96 6.04 -4.94
CA SER A 57 -13.90 7.17 -4.85
C SER A 57 -14.24 7.76 -6.22
N ARG A 58 -13.27 7.81 -7.14
CA ARG A 58 -13.52 8.19 -8.53
C ARG A 58 -14.40 7.17 -9.25
N CYS A 59 -14.16 5.88 -9.06
CA CYS A 59 -14.96 4.81 -9.67
C CYS A 59 -16.43 4.85 -9.17
N ASP A 60 -16.64 4.96 -7.85
CA ASP A 60 -17.97 5.05 -7.24
C ASP A 60 -18.76 6.28 -7.74
N ARG A 61 -18.06 7.41 -7.96
CA ARG A 61 -18.67 8.61 -8.55
C ARG A 61 -19.12 8.38 -10.00
N TYR A 62 -18.36 7.64 -10.82
CA TYR A 62 -18.79 7.34 -12.19
C TYR A 62 -20.00 6.40 -12.22
N GLU A 63 -20.07 5.39 -11.34
CA GLU A 63 -21.23 4.50 -11.28
C GLU A 63 -22.50 5.19 -10.77
N SER A 64 -22.37 6.16 -9.86
CA SER A 64 -23.49 6.97 -9.38
C SER A 64 -24.05 7.95 -10.42
N PHE A 65 -23.20 8.46 -11.34
CA PHE A 65 -23.63 9.35 -12.43
C PHE A 65 -24.28 8.61 -13.61
N GLY A 66 -24.05 7.30 -13.78
CA GLY A 66 -24.63 6.50 -14.87
C GLY A 66 -26.03 5.93 -14.61
N ARG A 67 -26.66 6.27 -13.48
CA ARG A 67 -28.01 5.80 -13.06
C ARG A 67 -29.09 6.89 -13.11
N GLN A 68 -28.98 7.86 -14.03
CA GLN A 68 -30.04 8.85 -14.30
C GLN A 68 -30.57 8.72 -15.72
#